data_AF-I3ZVU5-F1
#
_entry.id   AF-I3ZVU5-F1
#
_cell.length_a   1.000
_cell.length_b   1.000
_cell.length_c   1.000
_cell.angle_alpha   90.00
_cell.angle_beta   90.00
_cell.angle_gamma   90.00
#
_symmetry.space_group_name_H-M   'P 1'
#
loop_
_entity.id
_entity.type
_entity.pdbx_description
1 polymer ?
#
loop_
_entity_poly.entity_id
_entity_poly.type
_entity_poly.pdbx_seq_one_letter_code
_entity_poly.pdbx_strand_id
1 'polypeptide(L)'
;MRLKTLAKLYRVAKGEEKVARAWELVREAVRYSSREPYWEFLRRSFDVRAEDIKDALRFLEEAGEVQIKRSVDGKRLYVSTLKDIRENPVRLDRWLRSISKKRPAR
;
A
#
# COMPACT_ATOMS: atom_id res chain seq x y z
N MET A 1 8.18 -7.54 9.41
CA MET A 1 7.29 -8.61 8.88
C MET A 1 7.64 -8.85 7.41
N ARG A 2 7.56 -10.09 6.91
CA ARG A 2 7.82 -10.35 5.47
C ARG A 2 6.65 -9.79 4.64
N LEU A 3 6.94 -9.01 3.60
CA LEU A 3 5.96 -8.40 2.69
C LEU A 3 4.91 -9.41 2.17
N LYS A 4 5.34 -10.66 1.94
CA LYS A 4 4.48 -11.81 1.59
C LYS A 4 3.35 -12.05 2.59
N THR A 5 3.64 -11.96 3.88
CA THR A 5 2.65 -12.18 4.93
C THR A 5 1.61 -11.06 4.91
N LEU A 6 2.04 -9.82 4.71
CA LEU A 6 1.14 -8.67 4.59
C LEU A 6 0.22 -8.80 3.38
N ALA A 7 0.74 -9.25 2.23
CA ALA A 7 -0.07 -9.50 1.03
C ALA A 7 -1.14 -10.57 1.27
N LYS A 8 -0.79 -11.65 1.99
CA LYS A 8 -1.75 -12.70 2.38
C LYS A 8 -2.82 -12.16 3.35
N LEU A 9 -2.40 -11.42 4.38
CA LEU A 9 -3.31 -10.83 5.36
C LEU A 9 -4.28 -9.85 4.70
N TYR A 10 -3.80 -9.02 3.78
CA TYR A 10 -4.64 -8.13 2.97
C TYR A 10 -5.69 -8.90 2.16
N ARG A 11 -5.30 -10.00 1.51
CA ARG A 11 -6.23 -10.82 0.70
C ARG A 11 -7.38 -11.41 1.51
N VAL A 12 -7.14 -11.79 2.77
CA VAL A 12 -8.16 -12.42 3.63
C VAL A 12 -8.95 -11.41 4.46
N ALA A 13 -8.43 -10.19 4.64
CA ALA A 13 -9.07 -9.14 5.42
C ALA A 13 -10.34 -8.60 4.74
N LYS A 14 -11.30 -8.16 5.56
CA LYS A 14 -12.60 -7.63 5.13
C LYS A 14 -12.96 -6.38 5.95
N GLY A 15 -13.85 -5.56 5.39
CA GLY A 15 -14.35 -4.34 6.06
C GLY A 15 -13.25 -3.33 6.38
N GLU A 16 -13.38 -2.65 7.53
CA GLU A 16 -12.43 -1.61 7.97
C GLU A 16 -11.01 -2.15 8.20
N GLU A 17 -10.86 -3.42 8.63
CA GLU A 17 -9.54 -4.03 8.81
C GLU A 17 -8.78 -4.14 7.48
N LYS A 18 -9.48 -4.30 6.36
CA LYS A 18 -8.85 -4.40 5.04
C LYS A 18 -8.09 -3.13 4.68
N VAL A 19 -8.59 -1.96 5.08
CA VAL A 19 -7.89 -0.67 4.89
C VAL A 19 -6.58 -0.66 5.68
N ALA A 20 -6.58 -1.24 6.89
CA ALA A 20 -5.37 -1.38 7.69
C ALA A 20 -4.33 -2.24 7.00
N ARG A 21 -4.74 -3.43 6.57
CA ARG A 21 -3.83 -4.35 5.90
C ARG A 21 -3.30 -3.79 4.58
N ALA A 22 -4.14 -3.05 3.85
CA ALA A 22 -3.72 -2.38 2.62
C ALA A 22 -2.64 -1.33 2.90
N TRP A 23 -2.82 -0.49 3.92
CA TRP A 23 -1.82 0.50 4.32
C TRP A 23 -0.54 -0.15 4.84
N GLU A 24 -0.62 -1.22 5.63
CA GLU A 24 0.57 -1.96 6.08
C GLU A 24 1.36 -2.53 4.89
N LEU A 25 0.67 -3.14 3.94
CA LEU A 25 1.27 -3.69 2.72
C LEU A 25 1.92 -2.60 1.88
N VAL A 26 1.21 -1.50 1.62
CA VAL A 26 1.71 -0.37 0.84
C VAL A 26 2.91 0.26 1.53
N ARG A 27 2.84 0.54 2.83
CA ARG A 27 3.95 1.12 3.60
C ARG A 27 5.23 0.31 3.44
N GLU A 28 5.14 -1.00 3.60
CA GLU A 28 6.32 -1.85 3.49
C GLU A 28 6.82 -1.89 2.04
N ALA A 29 5.93 -1.89 1.05
CA ALA A 29 6.30 -1.81 -0.37
C ALA A 29 6.98 -0.47 -0.73
N VAL A 30 6.49 0.64 -0.20
CA VAL A 30 7.01 2.01 -0.40
C VAL A 30 8.48 2.13 -0.01
N ARG A 31 8.96 1.38 0.98
CA ARG A 31 10.37 1.37 1.41
C ARG A 31 11.32 0.91 0.30
N TYR A 32 10.83 0.09 -0.62
CA TYR A 32 11.61 -0.45 -1.73
C TYR A 32 11.39 0.32 -3.04
N SER A 33 10.59 1.39 -3.04
CA SER A 33 10.21 2.16 -4.25
C SER A 33 11.37 2.79 -5.02
N SER A 34 12.56 2.92 -4.41
CA SER A 34 13.79 3.39 -5.09
C SER A 34 14.61 2.27 -5.74
N ARG A 35 14.22 1.00 -5.59
CA ARG A 35 14.88 -0.12 -6.27
C ARG A 35 14.27 -0.30 -7.65
N GLU A 36 15.11 -0.34 -8.68
CA GLU A 36 14.71 -0.58 -10.07
C GLU A 36 15.41 -1.85 -10.58
N PRO A 37 14.68 -2.78 -11.24
CA PRO A 37 13.26 -2.77 -11.57
C PRO A 37 12.37 -3.14 -10.36
N TYR A 38 11.48 -2.23 -9.96
CA TYR A 38 10.72 -2.34 -8.70
C TYR A 38 9.90 -3.62 -8.57
N TRP A 39 9.11 -3.95 -9.59
CA TRP A 39 8.22 -5.11 -9.55
C TRP A 39 8.98 -6.43 -9.55
N GLU A 40 10.08 -6.50 -10.30
CA GLU A 40 10.93 -7.69 -10.32
C GLU A 40 11.65 -7.88 -8.99
N PHE A 41 12.14 -6.78 -8.40
CA PHE A 41 12.76 -6.80 -7.08
C PHE A 41 11.79 -7.35 -6.01
N LEU A 42 10.53 -6.89 -5.99
CA LEU A 42 9.53 -7.39 -5.06
C LEU A 42 9.22 -8.87 -5.26
N ARG A 43 9.12 -9.31 -6.52
CA ARG A 43 8.87 -10.71 -6.86
C ARG A 43 10.04 -11.61 -6.42
N ARG A 44 11.28 -11.24 -6.74
CA ARG A 44 12.46 -12.06 -6.42
C ARG A 44 12.79 -12.09 -4.93
N SER A 45 12.66 -10.93 -4.25
CA SER A 45 13.08 -10.80 -2.85
C SER A 45 12.01 -11.26 -1.86
N PHE A 46 10.73 -11.06 -2.20
CA PHE A 46 9.63 -11.29 -1.28
C PHE A 46 8.54 -12.22 -1.81
N ASP A 47 8.65 -12.71 -3.05
CA ASP A 47 7.63 -13.55 -3.68
C ASP A 47 6.23 -12.89 -3.67
N VAL A 48 6.22 -11.56 -3.87
CA VAL A 48 5.00 -10.74 -3.94
C VAL A 48 4.76 -10.31 -5.37
N ARG A 49 3.52 -10.46 -5.86
CA ARG A 49 3.17 -10.06 -7.23
C ARG A 49 2.89 -8.57 -7.26
N ALA A 50 3.18 -7.96 -8.41
CA ALA A 50 2.81 -6.56 -8.66
C ALA A 50 1.30 -6.33 -8.49
N GLU A 51 0.49 -7.32 -8.84
CA GLU A 51 -0.96 -7.29 -8.73
C GLU A 51 -1.43 -7.08 -7.29
N ASP A 52 -0.81 -7.72 -6.29
CA ASP A 52 -1.21 -7.59 -4.88
C ASP A 52 -1.05 -6.15 -4.38
N ILE A 53 0.06 -5.51 -4.74
CA ILE A 53 0.33 -4.10 -4.36
C ILE A 53 -0.56 -3.15 -5.15
N LYS A 54 -0.75 -3.40 -6.45
CA LYS A 54 -1.62 -2.59 -7.30
C LYS A 54 -3.07 -2.65 -6.82
N ASP A 55 -3.53 -3.83 -6.41
CA ASP A 55 -4.87 -4.04 -5.86
C ASP A 55 -5.06 -3.29 -4.55
N ALA A 56 -4.10 -3.40 -3.62
CA ALA A 56 -4.14 -2.63 -2.37
C ALA A 56 -4.14 -1.12 -2.60
N LEU A 57 -3.34 -0.61 -3.55
CA LEU A 57 -3.36 0.82 -3.92
C LEU A 57 -4.70 1.26 -4.50
N ARG A 58 -5.32 0.43 -5.36
CA ARG A 58 -6.66 0.72 -5.91
C ARG A 58 -7.71 0.72 -4.82
N PHE A 59 -7.67 -0.27 -3.92
CA PHE A 59 -8.58 -0.36 -2.81
C PHE A 59 -8.50 0.88 -1.90
N LEU A 60 -7.29 1.35 -1.61
CA LEU A 60 -7.09 2.61 -0.88
C LEU A 60 -7.60 3.82 -1.67
N GLU A 61 -7.48 3.82 -3.00
CA GLU A 61 -8.03 4.89 -3.86
C GLU A 61 -9.56 4.90 -3.83
N GLU A 62 -10.19 3.72 -3.92
CA GLU A 62 -11.64 3.55 -3.82
C GLU A 62 -12.18 3.92 -2.43
N ALA A 63 -11.41 3.65 -1.37
CA ALA A 63 -11.72 4.06 -0.02
C ALA A 63 -11.51 5.57 0.23
N GLY A 64 -10.96 6.32 -0.74
CA GLY A 64 -10.67 7.75 -0.62
C GLY A 64 -9.41 8.07 0.21
N GLU A 65 -8.58 7.07 0.49
CA GLU A 65 -7.40 7.18 1.35
C GLU A 65 -6.14 7.66 0.59
N VAL A 66 -6.05 7.28 -0.70
CA VAL A 66 -4.93 7.66 -1.57
C VAL A 66 -5.44 8.07 -2.93
N GLN A 67 -4.64 8.85 -3.67
CA GLN A 67 -4.94 9.17 -5.06
C GLN A 67 -3.79 8.65 -5.92
N ILE A 68 -4.09 7.73 -6.83
CA ILE A 68 -3.07 7.19 -7.73
C ILE A 68 -2.76 8.24 -8.79
N LYS A 69 -1.48 8.60 -8.90
CA LYS A 69 -1.02 9.52 -9.96
C LYS A 69 -1.36 8.94 -11.33
N ARG A 70 -1.85 9.78 -12.23
CA ARG A 70 -2.17 9.40 -13.62
C ARG A 70 -1.26 10.20 -14.55
N SER A 71 -0.76 9.54 -15.59
CA SER A 71 -0.07 10.22 -16.70
C SER A 71 -1.06 11.08 -17.48
N VAL A 72 -0.55 11.96 -18.33
CA VAL A 72 -1.35 12.74 -19.29
C VAL A 72 -2.19 11.81 -20.18
N ASP A 73 -1.67 10.62 -20.50
CA ASP A 73 -2.37 9.56 -21.24
C ASP A 73 -3.43 8.78 -20.42
N GLY A 74 -3.73 9.18 -19.19
CA GLY A 74 -4.66 8.49 -18.29
C GLY A 74 -4.10 7.21 -17.64
N LYS A 75 -2.86 6.83 -17.93
CA LYS A 75 -2.22 5.63 -17.36
C LYS A 75 -1.89 5.81 -15.88
N ARG A 76 -2.22 4.80 -15.05
CA ARG A 76 -1.95 4.82 -13.60
C ARG A 76 -0.47 4.58 -13.30
N LEU A 77 0.15 5.53 -12.61
CA LEU A 77 1.56 5.53 -12.23
C LEU A 77 1.75 5.01 -10.80
N TYR A 78 1.61 3.68 -10.64
CA TYR A 78 1.71 3.03 -9.32
C TYR A 78 3.07 3.26 -8.65
N VAL A 79 4.18 3.10 -9.38
CA VAL A 79 5.53 3.27 -8.81
C VAL A 79 5.76 4.72 -8.41
N SER A 80 5.37 5.69 -9.24
CA SER A 80 5.48 7.11 -8.91
C SER A 80 4.59 7.49 -7.72
N THR A 81 3.42 6.87 -7.58
CA THR A 81 2.55 7.05 -6.40
C THR A 81 3.23 6.51 -5.15
N LEU A 82 3.86 5.34 -5.23
CA LEU A 82 4.62 4.77 -4.10
C LEU A 82 5.83 5.65 -3.73
N LYS A 83 6.56 6.19 -4.71
CA LYS A 83 7.65 7.15 -4.49
C LYS A 83 7.11 8.41 -3.79
N ASP A 84 5.98 8.94 -4.21
CA ASP A 84 5.33 10.10 -3.59
C ASP A 84 4.90 9.86 -2.13
N ILE A 85 4.29 8.71 -1.84
CA ILE A 85 3.91 8.31 -0.48
C ILE A 85 5.15 8.20 0.42
N ARG A 86 6.30 7.78 -0.14
CA ARG A 86 7.56 7.73 0.59
C ARG A 86 8.01 9.12 1.02
N GLU A 87 7.90 10.10 0.12
CA GLU A 87 8.30 11.48 0.36
C GLU A 87 7.30 12.22 1.27
N ASN A 88 6.02 11.86 1.21
CA ASN A 88 4.94 12.45 2.03
C ASN A 88 4.21 11.39 2.89
N PRO A 89 4.83 10.92 3.98
CA PRO A 89 4.22 9.94 4.88
C PRO A 89 3.06 10.50 5.73
N VAL A 90 2.76 11.80 5.65
CA VAL A 90 1.74 12.47 6.49
C VAL A 90 0.35 11.84 6.33
N ARG A 91 -0.02 11.40 5.10
CA ARG A 91 -1.28 10.69 4.85
C ARG A 91 -1.33 9.34 5.56
N LEU A 92 -0.21 8.62 5.57
CA LEU A 92 -0.06 7.32 6.23
C LEU A 92 -0.14 7.47 7.76
N ASP A 93 0.57 8.45 8.34
CA ASP A 93 0.61 8.66 9.80
C ASP A 93 -0.75 9.12 10.35
N ARG A 94 -1.44 10.02 9.61
CA ARG A 94 -2.79 10.47 9.96
C ARG A 94 -3.77 9.29 10.01
N TRP A 95 -3.68 8.38 9.06
CA TRP A 95 -4.55 7.21 9.04
C TRP A 95 -4.22 6.21 10.17
N LEU A 96 -2.93 5.91 10.40
CA LEU A 96 -2.49 5.06 11.52
C LEU A 96 -2.91 5.61 12.90
N ARG A 97 -2.86 6.93 13.08
CA ARG A 97 -3.38 7.59 14.29
C ARG A 97 -4.90 7.48 14.40
N SER A 98 -5.62 7.50 13.28
CA SER A 98 -7.09 7.34 13.25
C SER A 98 -7.52 5.92 13.66
N ILE A 99 -6.91 4.88 13.10
CA ILE A 99 -7.18 3.48 13.52
C ILE A 99 -6.69 3.19 14.95
N SER A 100 -5.58 3.81 15.41
CA SER A 100 -5.15 3.67 16.81
C SER A 100 -6.18 4.22 17.80
N LYS A 101 -7.01 5.20 17.41
CA LYS A 101 -8.13 5.70 18.23
C LYS A 101 -9.36 4.79 18.20
N LYS A 102 -9.50 3.90 17.21
CA LYS A 102 -10.64 2.98 17.05
C LYS A 102 -10.48 1.62 17.74
N ARG A 103 -9.44 1.39 18.54
CA ARG A 103 -9.41 0.28 19.50
C ARG A 103 -10.05 0.71 20.82
N PRO A 104 -11.35 0.48 21.08
CA PRO A 104 -11.78 0.40 22.46
C PRO A 104 -11.07 -0.81 23.08
N ALA A 105 -10.29 -0.55 24.12
CA ALA A 105 -9.83 -1.59 25.01
C ALA A 105 -11.08 -2.32 25.55
N ARG A 106 -11.16 -3.62 25.31
CA ARG A 106 -12.06 -4.51 26.01
C ARG A 106 -11.36 -5.84 26.24
#